data_AF-H0HUC6-F1
#
_entry.id   AF-H0HUC6-F1
#
_cell.length_a   1.000
_cell.length_b   1.000
_cell.length_c   1.000
_cell.angle_alpha   90.00
_cell.angle_beta   90.00
_cell.angle_gamma   90.00
#
_symmetry.space_group_name_H-M   'P 1'
#
loop_
_entity.id
_entity.type
_entity.pdbx_description
1 polymer ?
#
loop_
_entity_poly.entity_id
_entity_poly.type
_entity_poly.pdbx_seq_one_letter_code
_entity_poly.pdbx_strand_id
1 'polypeptide(L)' 'MTRGGLYSEGPAQVMDSQEPHLRSLLGFIGITDVTFVRAEKLAFGPEARDQAIEAARAQLAQTVRDQYLQAA' A
#
# COMPACT_ATOMS: atom_id res chain seq x y z
N MET A 1 2.54 -10.41 -9.02
CA MET A 1 3.81 -10.08 -8.33
C MET A 1 3.47 -9.60 -6.93
N THR A 2 4.31 -9.88 -5.93
CA THR A 2 4.11 -9.42 -4.54
C THR A 2 5.15 -8.34 -4.19
N ARG A 3 4.89 -7.49 -3.18
CA ARG A 3 5.85 -6.48 -2.68
C ARG A 3 6.93 -7.12 -1.80
N GLY A 4 7.80 -7.93 -2.42
CA GLY A 4 8.89 -8.64 -1.72
C GLY A 4 9.97 -7.71 -1.16
N GLY A 5 10.26 -6.61 -1.85
CA GLY A 5 11.17 -5.55 -1.40
C GLY A 5 10.45 -4.35 -0.76
N LEU A 6 11.22 -3.29 -0.49
CA LEU A 6 10.74 -1.97 -0.09
C LEU A 6 10.72 -1.07 -1.33
N TYR A 7 9.54 -0.60 -1.74
CA TYR A 7 9.35 0.20 -2.95
C TYR A 7 8.64 1.52 -2.68
N SER A 8 8.14 1.73 -1.46
CA SER A 8 7.52 2.98 -1.04
C SER A 8 8.54 4.12 -0.85
N GLU A 9 9.81 3.80 -0.60
CA GLU A 9 10.88 4.77 -0.38
C GLU A 9 12.24 4.28 -0.91
N GLY A 10 13.21 5.21 -0.96
CA GLY A 10 14.57 4.92 -1.35
C GLY A 10 14.78 4.65 -2.85
N PRO A 11 15.99 4.21 -3.24
CA PRO A 11 16.37 4.07 -4.66
C PRO A 11 15.52 3.05 -5.43
N ALA A 12 14.96 2.06 -4.74
CA ALA A 12 14.13 1.02 -5.35
C ALA A 12 12.72 1.51 -5.72
N GLN A 13 12.30 2.71 -5.31
CA GLN A 13 10.97 3.26 -5.63
C GLN A 13 10.70 3.32 -7.14
N VAL A 14 11.73 3.59 -7.96
CA VAL A 14 11.60 3.60 -9.43
C VAL A 14 11.25 2.23 -10.02
N MET A 15 11.42 1.16 -9.24
CA MET A 15 11.07 -0.21 -9.63
C MET A 15 9.63 -0.57 -9.25
N ASP A 16 8.87 0.32 -8.59
CA ASP A 16 7.44 0.11 -8.33
C ASP A 16 6.64 0.24 -9.64
N SER A 17 6.25 -0.89 -10.19
CA SER A 17 5.34 -0.96 -11.33
C SER A 17 3.87 -1.12 -10.93
N GLN A 18 3.60 -1.44 -9.66
CA GLN A 18 2.26 -1.86 -9.22
C GLN A 18 1.37 -0.64 -8.96
N GLU A 19 1.80 0.25 -8.09
CA GLU A 19 0.95 1.38 -7.68
C GLU A 19 0.76 2.42 -8.78
N PRO A 20 1.79 2.88 -9.53
CA PRO A 20 1.59 3.83 -10.61
C PRO A 20 0.65 3.30 -11.69
N HIS A 21 0.73 2.00 -12.00
CA HIS A 21 -0.17 1.35 -12.94
C HIS A 21 -1.62 1.34 -12.45
N LEU A 22 -1.85 0.89 -11.21
CA LEU A 22 -3.20 0.87 -10.62
C LEU A 22 -3.80 2.27 -10.52
N ARG A 23 -3.01 3.28 -10.10
CA ARG A 23 -3.48 4.66 -10.04
C ARG A 23 -3.88 5.19 -11.42
N SER A 24 -3.09 4.90 -12.45
CA SER A 24 -3.41 5.29 -13.83
C SER A 24 -4.67 4.60 -14.34
N LEU A 25 -4.80 3.29 -14.09
CA LEU A 25 -5.95 2.50 -14.50
C LEU A 25 -7.24 2.98 -13.80
N LEU A 26 -7.20 3.15 -12.48
CA LEU A 26 -8.34 3.63 -11.69
C LEU A 26 -8.73 5.05 -12.09
N GLY A 27 -7.76 5.93 -12.28
CA GLY A 27 -7.99 7.29 -12.77
C GLY A 27 -8.61 7.32 -14.17
N PHE A 28 -8.20 6.43 -15.07
CA PHE A 28 -8.77 6.30 -16.41
C PHE A 28 -10.28 5.96 -16.38
N ILE A 29 -10.72 5.14 -15.42
CA ILE A 29 -12.14 4.79 -15.24
C ILE A 29 -12.89 5.75 -14.29
N GLY A 30 -12.27 6.86 -13.89
CA GLY A 30 -12.90 7.91 -13.07
C GLY A 30 -12.80 7.71 -11.54
N ILE A 31 -12.05 6.73 -11.05
CA ILE A 31 -11.81 6.52 -9.62
C ILE A 31 -10.50 7.21 -9.24
N THR A 32 -10.60 8.44 -8.75
CA THR A 32 -9.43 9.31 -8.49
C THR A 32 -9.05 9.40 -7.01
N ASP A 33 -10.01 9.26 -6.10
CA ASP A 33 -9.76 9.21 -4.66
C ASP A 33 -9.39 7.78 -4.23
N VAL A 34 -8.08 7.51 -4.23
CA VAL A 34 -7.53 6.18 -3.97
C VAL A 34 -6.43 6.25 -2.92
N THR A 35 -6.63 5.52 -1.83
CA THR A 35 -5.63 5.29 -0.79
C THR A 35 -5.01 3.90 -0.93
N PHE A 36 -3.68 3.83 -0.92
CA PHE A 36 -2.94 2.56 -0.97
C PHE A 36 -2.35 2.23 0.41
N VAL A 37 -2.72 1.06 0.94
CA VAL A 37 -2.13 0.45 2.13
C VAL A 37 -1.16 -0.63 1.68
N ARG A 38 0.08 -0.63 2.19
CA ARG A 38 1.18 -1.47 1.67
C ARG A 38 1.69 -2.40 2.75
N ALA A 39 1.90 -3.67 2.38
CA ALA A 39 2.75 -4.60 3.13
C ALA A 39 4.01 -4.86 2.28
N GLU A 40 5.14 -4.30 2.67
CA GLU A 40 6.43 -4.40 1.96
C GLU A 40 7.43 -5.30 2.71
N LYS A 41 8.57 -5.62 2.09
CA LYS A 41 9.60 -6.50 2.69
C LYS A 41 9.12 -7.94 2.94
N LEU A 42 8.12 -8.40 2.19
CA LEU A 42 7.54 -9.74 2.36
C LEU A 42 8.53 -10.89 2.11
N ALA A 43 9.65 -10.62 1.43
CA ALA A 43 10.70 -11.60 1.15
C ALA A 43 11.89 -11.54 2.14
N PHE A 44 11.82 -10.70 3.17
CA PHE A 44 12.96 -10.46 4.09
C PHE A 44 13.03 -11.50 5.24
N GLY A 45 12.10 -12.46 5.26
CA GLY A 45 12.00 -13.50 6.28
C GLY A 45 10.60 -13.54 6.91
N PRO A 46 10.26 -14.63 7.64
CA PRO A 46 8.94 -14.81 8.24
C PRO A 46 8.56 -13.68 9.20
N GLU A 47 9.48 -13.25 10.06
CA GLU A 47 9.22 -12.21 11.06
C GLU A 47 8.95 -10.85 10.41
N ALA A 48 9.76 -10.49 9.40
CA ALA A 48 9.59 -9.25 8.65
C ALA A 48 8.26 -9.25 7.87
N ARG A 49 7.90 -10.40 7.29
CA ARG A 49 6.62 -10.59 6.61
C ARG A 49 5.45 -10.38 7.56
N ASP A 50 5.48 -11.01 8.73
CA ASP A 50 4.37 -10.93 9.69
C ASP A 50 4.24 -9.50 10.25
N GLN A 51 5.36 -8.85 10.57
CA GLN A 51 5.37 -7.44 10.96
C GLN A 51 4.79 -6.52 9.87
N ALA A 52 5.16 -6.73 8.61
CA ALA A 52 4.64 -5.95 7.50
C ALA A 52 3.13 -6.12 7.31
N ILE A 53 2.63 -7.34 7.47
CA ILE A 53 1.19 -7.63 7.39
C ILE A 53 0.44 -6.97 8.55
N GLU A 54 0.94 -7.09 9.78
CA GLU A 54 0.29 -6.48 10.96
C GLU A 54 0.30 -4.94 10.88
N ALA A 55 1.40 -4.34 10.43
CA ALA A 55 1.47 -2.91 10.19
C ALA A 55 0.46 -2.45 9.12
N ALA A 56 0.34 -3.19 8.02
CA ALA A 56 -0.65 -2.91 6.99
C ALA A 56 -2.09 -3.04 7.50
N ARG A 57 -2.38 -4.03 8.36
CA ARG A 57 -3.70 -4.18 9.00
C ARG A 57 -4.02 -3.01 9.93
N ALA A 58 -3.06 -2.58 10.74
CA ALA A 58 -3.22 -1.43 11.62
C ALA A 58 -3.47 -0.15 10.81
N GLN A 59 -2.70 0.08 9.75
CA GLN A 59 -2.89 1.22 8.85
C GLN A 59 -4.27 1.18 8.19
N LEU A 60 -4.70 0.03 7.68
CA LEU A 60 -6.04 -0.13 7.08
C LEU A 60 -7.15 0.25 8.07
N ALA A 61 -7.08 -0.25 9.31
CA ALA A 61 -8.07 0.06 10.33
C ALA A 61 -8.11 1.56 10.67
N GLN A 62 -6.94 2.21 10.70
CA GLN A 62 -6.85 3.66 10.89
C GLN A 62 -7.44 4.43 9.71
N THR A 63 -7.05 4.11 8.47
CA THR A 63 -7.58 4.77 7.26
C THR A 63 -9.10 4.68 7.19
N VAL A 64 -9.67 3.51 7.45
CA VAL A 64 -11.12 3.31 7.44
C VAL A 64 -11.80 4.17 8.51
N ARG A 65 -11.23 4.21 9.73
CA ARG A 65 -11.75 5.06 10.81
C ARG A 65 -11.73 6.54 10.43
N ASP A 66 -10.61 7.02 9.90
CA ASP A 66 -10.43 8.42 9.54
C ASP A 66 -11.41 8.82 8.43
N GLN A 67 -11.63 7.95 7.44
CA GLN A 67 -12.65 8.16 6.39
C GLN A 67 -14.07 8.24 6.97
N TYR A 68 -14.44 7.38 7.92
CA TYR A 68 -15.74 7.47 8.58
C TYR A 68 -15.93 8.78 9.35
N LEU A 69 -14.89 9.27 10.02
CA LEU A 69 -14.94 10.52 10.77
C LEU A 69 -15.03 11.76 9.86
N GLN A 70 -14.41 11.72 8.67
CA GLN A 70 -14.50 12.81 7.70
C GLN A 70 -15.86 12.88 6.98
N ALA A 71 -16.64 11.80 7.01
CA ALA A 71 -17.96 11.72 6.39
C ALA A 71 -19.13 12.12 7.32
N ALA A 72 -18.86 12.41 8.59
CA ALA A 72 -19.84 12.80 9.62
C ALA A 72 -19.85 14.32 9.83
#